data_AF-A0A533SQT0-F1
#
_entry.id   AF-A0A533SQT0-F1
#
_cell.length_a   1.000
_cell.length_b   1.000
_cell.length_c   1.000
_cell.angle_alpha   90.00
_cell.angle_beta   90.00
_cell.angle_gamma   90.00
#
_symmetry.space_group_name_H-M   'P 1'
#
loop_
_entity.id
_entity.type
_entity.pdbx_description
1 polymer ?
#
loop_
_entity_poly.entity_id
_entity_poly.type
_entity_poly.pdbx_seq_one_letter_code
_entity_poly.pdbx_strand_id
1 'polypeptide(L)'
;MFDALDETLKRLLIQEIPVRKNEIDIVFDQPNSEWSARVSKPTLNVYLYEISENRSLRGSEQMIKHQLPDGNVEIRRNPVRVDLNYLVTAWSKNEQDQHHLLGLTLMALLRNPFLPPDLYT
;
A
#
# COMPACT_ATOMS: atom_id res chain seq x y z
N MET A 1 4.43 1.59 -11.11
CA MET A 1 3.11 2.06 -10.63
C MET A 1 2.85 1.51 -9.24
N PHE A 2 2.83 0.18 -9.08
CA PHE A 2 2.77 -0.45 -7.75
C PHE A 2 4.01 -0.14 -6.92
N ASP A 3 5.20 -0.08 -7.53
CA ASP A 3 6.45 0.26 -6.83
C ASP A 3 6.41 1.63 -6.16
N ALA A 4 5.70 2.60 -6.75
CA ALA A 4 5.55 3.94 -6.18
C ALA A 4 4.62 3.94 -4.96
N LEU A 5 3.59 3.09 -5.00
CA LEU A 5 2.71 2.89 -3.85
C LEU A 5 3.44 2.13 -2.74
N ASP A 6 4.18 1.08 -3.07
CA ASP A 6 4.98 0.31 -2.12
C ASP A 6 6.01 1.22 -1.42
N GLU A 7 6.69 2.08 -2.18
CA GLU A 7 7.61 3.08 -1.62
C GLU A 7 6.88 4.10 -0.74
N THR A 8 5.69 4.56 -1.14
CA THR A 8 4.86 5.47 -0.33
C THR A 8 4.46 4.82 1.00
N LEU A 9 3.96 3.58 0.96
CA LEU A 9 3.61 2.80 2.15
C LEU A 9 4.82 2.57 3.04
N LYS A 10 5.97 2.23 2.45
CA LYS A 10 7.23 2.05 3.17
C LYS A 10 7.63 3.32 3.91
N ARG A 11 7.60 4.48 3.25
CA ARG A 11 7.91 5.77 3.88
C ARG A 11 6.96 6.11 5.01
N LEU A 12 5.66 5.90 4.80
CA LEU A 12 4.64 6.09 5.83
C LEU A 12 4.94 5.26 7.08
N LEU A 13 5.21 3.97 6.90
CA LEU A 13 5.48 3.05 8.00
C LEU A 13 6.81 3.38 8.71
N ILE A 14 7.86 3.77 7.97
CA ILE A 14 9.13 4.22 8.55
C ILE A 14 8.94 5.48 9.40
N GLN A 15 8.07 6.40 8.97
CA GLN A 15 7.82 7.65 9.68
C GLN A 15 6.99 7.45 10.95
N GLU A 16 5.98 6.59 10.90
CA GLU A 16 4.99 6.43 11.97
C GLU A 16 5.38 5.38 13.02
N ILE A 17 6.13 4.35 12.65
CA ILE A 17 6.53 3.30 13.59
C ILE A 17 7.71 3.82 14.42
N PRO A 18 7.57 3.95 15.76
CA PRO A 18 8.57 4.57 16.63
C PRO A 18 9.71 3.61 16.98
N VAL A 19 10.43 3.13 15.96
CA VAL A 19 11.59 2.24 16.09
C VAL A 19 12.84 2.94 15.57
N ARG A 20 14.02 2.58 16.08
CA ARG A 20 15.24 3.20 15.55
C ARG A 20 15.43 2.75 14.11
N LYS A 21 15.99 3.65 13.28
CA LYS A 21 16.41 3.27 11.92
C LYS A 21 17.26 2.00 11.98
N ASN A 22 16.91 1.03 11.14
CA ASN A 22 17.57 -0.27 11.00
C ASN A 22 17.25 -1.35 12.05
N GLU A 23 16.33 -1.10 13.01
CA GLU A 23 15.86 -2.13 13.96
C GLU A 23 14.84 -3.10 13.34
N ILE A 24 14.03 -2.61 12.40
CA ILE A 24 13.07 -3.43 11.66
C ILE A 24 13.32 -3.32 10.15
N ASP A 25 13.03 -4.39 9.42
CA ASP A 25 12.86 -4.33 7.97
C ASP A 25 11.40 -4.17 7.59
N ILE A 26 11.16 -3.46 6.49
CA ILE A 26 9.86 -3.38 5.82
C ILE A 26 10.06 -3.83 4.39
N VAL A 27 9.40 -4.92 4.02
CA VAL A 27 9.50 -5.54 2.68
C VAL A 27 8.12 -5.78 2.08
N PHE A 28 8.07 -6.05 0.78
CA PHE A 28 6.85 -6.20 -0.02
C PHE A 28 6.88 -7.52 -0.82
N ASP A 29 7.49 -8.55 -0.22
CA ASP A 29 7.71 -9.85 -0.87
C ASP A 29 6.54 -10.80 -0.63
N GLN A 30 6.39 -11.81 -1.49
CA GLN A 30 5.47 -12.90 -1.19
C GLN A 30 5.97 -13.71 0.03
N PRO A 31 5.19 -13.81 1.12
CA PRO A 31 5.59 -14.60 2.29
C PRO A 31 5.45 -16.09 1.98
N ASN A 32 6.56 -16.72 1.59
CA ASN A 32 6.64 -18.18 1.40
C ASN A 32 7.63 -18.82 2.40
N SER A 33 7.64 -20.14 2.47
CA SER A 33 8.48 -20.89 3.43
C SER A 33 9.98 -20.67 3.24
N GLU A 34 10.42 -20.49 1.99
CA GLU A 34 11.83 -20.20 1.69
C GLU A 34 12.21 -18.78 2.14
N TRP A 35 11.30 -17.82 1.95
CA TRP A 35 11.48 -16.45 2.38
C TRP A 35 11.53 -16.33 3.90
N SER A 36 10.63 -16.99 4.63
CA SER A 36 10.59 -16.93 6.09
C SER A 36 11.85 -17.51 6.73
N ALA A 37 12.46 -18.53 6.12
CA ALA A 37 13.72 -19.10 6.58
C ALA A 37 14.91 -18.11 6.50
N ARG A 38 14.82 -17.05 5.67
CA ARG A 38 15.87 -16.03 5.54
C ARG A 38 15.72 -14.86 6.51
N VAL A 39 14.59 -14.74 7.19
CA VAL A 39 14.31 -13.62 8.10
C VAL A 39 15.11 -13.79 9.40
N SER A 40 16.10 -12.92 9.60
CA SER A 40 17.02 -12.98 10.75
C SER A 40 16.80 -11.88 11.79
N LYS A 41 16.13 -10.79 11.41
CA LYS A 41 15.77 -9.66 12.26
C LYS A 41 14.27 -9.38 12.15
N PRO A 42 13.67 -8.61 13.08
CA PRO A 42 12.25 -8.27 13.00
C PRO A 42 11.90 -7.63 11.65
N THR A 43 10.94 -8.22 10.95
CA THR A 43 10.54 -7.80 9.61
C THR A 43 9.03 -7.67 9.53
N LEU A 44 8.57 -6.52 9.06
CA LEU A 44 7.21 -6.30 8.60
C LEU A 44 7.14 -6.59 7.10
N ASN A 45 6.28 -7.52 6.69
CA ASN A 45 6.05 -7.81 5.29
C ASN A 45 4.64 -7.32 4.88
N VAL A 46 4.59 -6.51 3.83
CA VAL A 46 3.40 -5.83 3.31
C VAL A 46 3.17 -6.33 1.88
N TYR A 47 2.51 -7.47 1.75
CA TYR A 47 2.37 -8.18 0.48
C TYR A 47 1.09 -7.81 -0.27
N LEU A 48 1.20 -7.30 -1.50
CA LEU A 48 0.05 -7.07 -2.39
C LEU A 48 -0.52 -8.42 -2.87
N TYR A 49 -1.59 -8.90 -2.25
CA TYR A 49 -2.12 -10.24 -2.54
C TYR A 49 -3.25 -10.24 -3.57
N GLU A 50 -3.93 -9.11 -3.76
CA GLU A 50 -5.06 -9.00 -4.68
C GLU A 50 -5.19 -7.59 -5.27
N ILE A 51 -5.52 -7.54 -6.56
CA ILE A 51 -5.80 -6.33 -7.34
C ILE A 51 -7.16 -6.53 -7.99
N SER A 52 -8.12 -5.65 -7.72
CA SER A 52 -9.48 -5.78 -8.25
C SER A 52 -10.02 -4.45 -8.77
N GLU A 53 -10.80 -4.47 -9.86
CA GLU A 53 -11.47 -3.26 -10.34
C GLU A 53 -12.52 -2.82 -9.32
N ASN A 54 -12.46 -1.56 -8.88
CA ASN A 54 -13.47 -0.98 -8.01
C ASN A 54 -14.71 -0.62 -8.84
N ARG A 55 -15.64 -1.57 -8.92
CA ARG A 55 -16.89 -1.42 -9.68
C ARG A 55 -17.88 -0.45 -9.02
N SER A 56 -17.74 -0.17 -7.73
CA SER A 56 -18.57 0.79 -6.99
C SER A 56 -18.22 2.23 -7.34
N LEU A 57 -16.95 2.50 -7.65
CA LEU A 57 -16.47 3.80 -8.10
C LEU A 57 -16.50 3.96 -9.64
N ARG A 58 -17.06 2.98 -10.36
CA ARG A 58 -17.22 3.05 -11.80
C ARG A 58 -18.32 4.05 -12.13
N GLY A 59 -17.95 5.14 -12.81
CA GLY A 59 -18.94 6.08 -13.35
C GLY A 59 -19.90 5.38 -14.31
N SER A 60 -21.19 5.73 -14.24
CA SER A 60 -22.25 5.19 -15.11
C SER A 60 -21.93 5.40 -16.61
N GLU A 61 -21.31 6.53 -16.94
CA GLU A 61 -20.89 6.85 -18.30
C GLU A 61 -19.54 6.18 -18.62
N GLN A 62 -19.47 5.45 -19.73
CA GLN A 62 -18.20 4.83 -20.16
C GLN A 62 -17.22 5.84 -20.78
N MET A 63 -17.74 7.01 -21.19
CA MET A 63 -17.00 8.03 -21.90
C MET A 63 -17.40 9.43 -21.41
N ILE A 64 -16.41 10.23 -20.99
CA ILE A 64 -16.60 11.66 -20.73
C ILE A 64 -16.45 12.40 -22.07
N LYS A 65 -17.44 13.23 -22.40
CA LYS A 65 -17.38 14.15 -23.54
C LYS A 65 -16.93 15.52 -23.06
N HIS A 66 -15.74 15.96 -23.43
CA HIS A 66 -15.28 17.32 -23.24
C HIS A 66 -15.52 18.12 -24.52
N GLN A 67 -16.35 19.16 -24.46
CA GLN A 67 -16.41 20.15 -25.53
C GLN A 67 -15.20 21.08 -25.41
N LEU A 68 -14.42 21.12 -26.49
CA LEU A 68 -13.29 22.03 -26.63
C LEU A 68 -13.78 23.41 -27.08
N PRO A 69 -13.05 24.50 -26.78
CA PRO A 69 -13.45 25.87 -27.14
C PRO A 69 -13.58 26.11 -28.66
N ASP A 70 -12.97 25.27 -29.48
CA ASP A 70 -13.00 25.30 -30.96
C ASP A 70 -14.23 24.59 -31.55
N GLY A 71 -15.11 24.06 -30.69
CA GLY A 71 -16.32 23.32 -31.10
C GLY A 71 -16.12 21.82 -31.30
N ASN A 72 -14.89 21.31 -31.13
CA ASN A 72 -14.62 19.88 -31.19
C ASN A 72 -15.07 19.15 -29.91
N VAL A 73 -15.37 17.85 -30.01
CA VAL A 73 -15.72 17.00 -28.88
C VAL A 73 -14.63 15.97 -28.65
N GLU A 74 -13.94 16.07 -27.53
CA GLU A 74 -13.01 15.06 -27.06
C GLU A 74 -13.77 13.98 -26.28
N ILE A 75 -13.64 12.73 -26.70
CA ILE A 75 -14.25 11.58 -26.03
C ILE A 75 -13.14 10.85 -25.29
N ARG A 76 -13.16 10.87 -23.95
CA ARG A 76 -12.21 10.13 -23.11
C ARG A 76 -12.89 9.00 -22.36
N ARG A 77 -12.24 7.85 -22.31
CA ARG A 77 -12.69 6.74 -21.46
C ARG A 77 -12.56 7.14 -19.99
N ASN A 78 -13.57 6.78 -19.19
CA ASN A 78 -13.52 7.04 -17.75
C ASN A 78 -12.31 6.31 -17.12
N PRO A 79 -11.57 6.94 -16.19
CA PRO A 79 -10.46 6.31 -15.52
C PRO A 79 -10.93 5.07 -14.75
N VAL A 80 -10.22 3.96 -14.90
CA VAL A 80 -10.48 2.73 -14.16
C VAL A 80 -9.99 2.92 -12.73
N ARG A 81 -10.85 2.63 -11.75
CA ARG A 81 -10.50 2.61 -10.33
C ARG A 81 -10.19 1.17 -9.93
N VAL A 82 -9.15 1.00 -9.13
CA VAL A 82 -8.64 -0.31 -8.73
C VAL A 82 -8.42 -0.29 -7.23
N ASP A 83 -8.88 -1.34 -6.55
CA ASP A 83 -8.58 -1.60 -5.15
C ASP A 83 -7.33 -2.50 -5.07
N LEU A 84 -6.42 -2.13 -4.18
CA LEU A 84 -5.16 -2.84 -3.95
C LEU A 84 -5.18 -3.37 -2.52
N ASN A 85 -5.22 -4.69 -2.38
CA ASN A 85 -5.37 -5.34 -1.08
C ASN A 85 -4.01 -5.88 -0.62
N TYR A 86 -3.51 -5.32 0.48
CA TYR A 86 -2.24 -5.71 1.08
C TYR A 86 -2.47 -6.58 2.31
N LEU A 87 -1.67 -7.63 2.45
CA LEU A 87 -1.58 -8.48 3.63
C LEU A 87 -0.35 -8.06 4.44
N VAL A 88 -0.59 -7.61 5.67
CA VAL A 88 0.47 -7.22 6.59
C VAL A 88 0.77 -8.37 7.54
N THR A 89 2.03 -8.80 7.59
CA THR A 89 2.52 -9.85 8.50
C THR A 89 3.78 -9.40 9.22
N ALA A 90 3.96 -9.81 10.47
CA ALA A 90 5.16 -9.52 11.26
C ALA A 90 5.93 -10.82 11.52
N TRP A 91 7.25 -10.73 11.37
CA TRP A 91 8.17 -11.85 11.50
C TRP A 91 9.26 -11.49 12.49
N SER A 92 9.41 -12.27 13.54
CA SER A 92 10.45 -12.10 14.56
C SER A 92 10.64 -13.42 15.32
N LYS A 93 11.64 -13.47 16.22
CA LYS A 93 12.01 -14.69 16.96
C LYS A 93 10.95 -15.18 17.95
N ASN A 94 10.10 -14.29 18.46
CA ASN A 94 9.05 -14.63 19.42
C ASN A 94 7.72 -14.00 19.00
N GLU A 95 6.61 -14.62 19.40
CA GLU A 95 5.26 -14.19 19.01
C GLU A 95 4.89 -12.82 19.58
N GLN A 96 5.38 -12.50 20.78
CA GLN A 96 5.10 -11.22 21.46
C GLN A 96 5.62 -10.03 20.64
N ASP A 97 6.82 -10.12 20.09
CA ASP A 97 7.41 -9.09 19.24
C ASP A 97 6.66 -8.98 17.90
N GLN A 98 6.14 -10.09 17.35
CA GLN A 98 5.29 -10.05 16.16
C GLN A 98 4.00 -9.28 16.44
N HIS A 99 3.32 -9.60 17.54
CA HIS A 99 2.10 -8.87 17.94
C HIS A 99 2.38 -7.40 18.26
N HIS A 100 3.51 -7.11 18.91
CA HIS A 100 3.91 -5.72 19.18
C HIS A 100 4.11 -4.94 17.88
N LEU A 101 4.84 -5.51 16.91
CA LEU A 101 5.08 -4.88 15.61
C LEU A 101 3.78 -4.70 14.81
N LEU A 102 2.88 -5.68 14.83
CA LEU A 102 1.54 -5.53 14.22
C LEU A 102 0.72 -4.44 14.91
N GLY A 103 0.78 -4.34 16.24
CA GLY A 103 0.10 -3.30 17.00
C GLY A 103 0.59 -1.89 16.63
N LEU A 104 1.91 -1.71 16.52
CA LEU A 104 2.50 -0.44 16.06
C LEU A 104 2.08 -0.11 14.62
N THR A 105 2.09 -1.12 13.74
CA THR A 105 1.68 -0.97 12.34
C THR A 105 0.20 -0.58 12.22
N LEU A 106 -0.68 -1.23 12.98
CA LEU A 106 -2.10 -0.89 13.02
C LEU A 106 -2.31 0.55 13.47
N MET A 107 -1.63 0.99 14.52
CA MET A 107 -1.72 2.37 15.01
C MET A 107 -1.24 3.38 13.96
N ALA A 108 -0.17 3.08 13.23
CA ALA A 108 0.35 3.91 12.14
C ALA A 108 -0.68 4.08 11.00
N LEU A 109 -1.31 2.97 10.58
CA LEU A 109 -2.33 2.98 9.52
C LEU A 109 -3.61 3.68 9.97
N LEU A 110 -4.07 3.47 11.21
CA LEU A 110 -5.27 4.12 11.74
C LEU A 110 -5.11 5.64 11.89
N ARG A 111 -3.89 6.14 12.14
CA ARG A 111 -3.59 7.57 12.15
C ARG A 111 -3.62 8.20 10.77
N ASN A 112 -3.41 7.40 9.73
CA ASN A 112 -3.28 7.84 8.33
C ASN A 112 -4.32 7.15 7.44
N PRO A 113 -5.63 7.45 7.61
CA PRO A 113 -6.68 6.86 6.78
C PRO A 113 -6.59 7.26 5.31
N PHE A 114 -5.88 8.36 5.02
CA PHE A 114 -5.52 8.79 3.68
C PHE A 114 -4.00 8.90 3.61
N LEU A 115 -3.41 8.47 2.49
CA LEU A 115 -1.96 8.59 2.29
C LEU A 115 -1.57 10.07 2.23
N PRO A 116 -0.64 10.54 3.07
CA PRO A 116 -0.18 11.93 3.07
C PRO A 116 0.42 12.35 1.72
N PRO A 117 0.01 13.50 1.14
CA PRO A 117 0.48 13.93 -0.18
C PRO A 117 1.98 14.18 -0.31
N ASP A 118 2.64 14.53 0.80
CA ASP A 118 4.08 14.74 0.90
C ASP A 118 4.89 13.44 0.75
N LEU A 119 4.24 12.28 0.86
CA LEU A 119 4.88 10.97 0.70
C LEU A 119 4.77 10.40 -0.72
N TYR A 120 3.97 11.03 -1.61
CA TYR A 120 3.78 10.56 -2.97
C TYR A 120 5.11 10.62 -3.73
N THR A 121 5.45 9.52 -4.41
CA THR A 121 6.70 9.37 -5.19
C THR A 121 6.40 9.30 -6.68
#